data_AF-A0A3M1T2T2-F1
#
_entry.id   AF-A0A3M1T2T2-F1
#
_cell.length_a   1.000
_cell.length_b   1.000
_cell.length_c   1.000
_cell.angle_alpha   90.00
_cell.angle_beta   90.00
_cell.angle_gamma   90.00
#
_symmetry.space_group_name_H-M   'P 1'
#
loop_
_entity.id
_entity.type
_entity.pdbx_description
1 polymer ?
#
loop_
_entity_poly.entity_id
_entity_poly.type
_entity_poly.pdbx_seq_one_letter_code
_entity_poly.pdbx_strand_id
1 'polypeptide(L)'
;MVYEPNGTEHDDLVLRLGPFVARSDSYYYALDREEGRAERSAIPSLRALLRQWREAVEAADVGAVIYLPYDFSDQRTGWLRCVLGEGGFEIAPGWSDVEGYAFVPSDFAETAAALADFEPFEGRGVPLTLARDEVLAGIEASECSLSEIEGAEGDG
;
A
#
# COMPACT_ATOMS: atom_id res chain seq x y z
N MET A 1 -6.14 -0.92 2.70
CA MET A 1 -6.52 -0.66 1.31
C MET A 1 -7.75 -1.50 0.96
N VAL A 2 -8.79 -0.88 0.44
CA VAL A 2 -10.04 -1.53 0.02
C VAL A 2 -10.19 -1.32 -1.48
N TYR A 3 -10.59 -2.36 -2.21
CA TYR A 3 -10.93 -2.25 -3.63
C TYR A 3 -12.41 -1.85 -3.77
N GLU A 4 -12.65 -0.69 -4.39
CA GLU A 4 -13.97 -0.10 -4.67
C GLU A 4 -14.17 -0.02 -6.20
N PRO A 5 -14.55 -1.13 -6.87
CA PRO A 5 -14.61 -1.17 -8.33
C PRO A 5 -15.63 -0.15 -8.87
N ASN A 6 -15.15 0.73 -9.75
CA ASN A 6 -15.95 1.79 -10.38
C ASN A 6 -16.06 1.64 -11.91
N GLY A 7 -15.45 0.59 -12.47
CA GLY A 7 -15.46 0.28 -13.89
C GLY A 7 -14.40 1.00 -14.72
N THR A 8 -13.47 1.74 -14.09
CA THR A 8 -12.46 2.55 -14.81
C THR A 8 -11.00 2.27 -14.47
N GLU A 9 -10.68 1.33 -13.57
CA GLU A 9 -9.30 1.03 -13.07
C GLU A 9 -8.56 2.25 -12.45
N HIS A 10 -9.28 3.37 -12.28
CA HIS A 10 -8.79 4.64 -11.77
C HIS A 10 -9.50 5.01 -10.48
N ASP A 11 -8.79 5.49 -9.45
CA ASP A 11 -9.34 5.88 -8.14
C ASP A 11 -10.24 4.79 -7.50
N ASP A 12 -9.98 3.52 -7.79
CA ASP A 12 -10.75 2.36 -7.37
C ASP A 12 -10.09 1.60 -6.21
N LEU A 13 -8.96 2.08 -5.71
CA LEU A 13 -8.38 1.67 -4.44
C LEU A 13 -8.54 2.77 -3.42
N VAL A 14 -8.96 2.41 -2.21
CA VAL A 14 -9.05 3.32 -1.08
C VAL A 14 -8.17 2.83 0.07
N LEU A 15 -7.07 3.52 0.30
CA LEU A 15 -6.26 3.34 1.51
C LEU A 15 -6.88 4.13 2.65
N ARG A 16 -7.14 3.46 3.78
CA ARG A 16 -7.55 4.07 5.04
C ARG A 16 -6.57 3.64 6.13
N LEU A 17 -5.95 4.60 6.81
CA LEU A 17 -5.04 4.35 7.93
C LEU A 17 -5.21 5.45 8.98
N GLY A 18 -5.90 5.14 10.07
CA GLY A 18 -6.40 6.17 10.99
C GLY A 18 -7.25 7.22 10.24
N PRO A 19 -6.98 8.53 10.41
CA PRO A 19 -7.65 9.60 9.66
C PRO A 19 -7.13 9.80 8.24
N PHE A 20 -6.03 9.15 7.84
CA PHE A 20 -5.50 9.28 6.49
C PHE A 20 -6.33 8.45 5.51
N VAL A 21 -6.78 9.10 4.43
CA VAL A 21 -7.49 8.48 3.33
C VAL A 21 -6.84 8.90 2.02
N ALA A 22 -6.46 7.92 1.20
CA ALA A 22 -5.96 8.14 -0.14
C ALA A 22 -6.70 7.25 -1.14
N ARG A 23 -6.82 7.75 -2.37
CA ARG A 23 -7.23 6.96 -3.52
C ARG A 23 -6.05 6.73 -4.46
N SER A 24 -6.04 5.57 -5.09
CA SER A 24 -5.05 5.20 -6.10
C SER A 24 -5.67 4.27 -7.14
N ASP A 25 -4.95 4.09 -8.23
CA ASP A 25 -5.37 3.31 -9.40
C ASP A 25 -4.99 1.83 -9.22
N SER A 26 -5.90 0.92 -9.55
CA SER A 26 -5.64 -0.53 -9.55
C SER A 26 -4.82 -1.01 -10.75
N TYR A 27 -4.59 -0.15 -11.76
CA TYR A 27 -3.92 -0.50 -13.01
C TYR A 27 -2.60 -1.26 -12.84
N TYR A 28 -1.65 -0.70 -12.07
CA TYR A 28 -0.33 -1.31 -11.85
C TYR A 28 -0.41 -2.61 -11.05
N TYR A 29 -1.38 -2.72 -10.14
CA TYR A 29 -1.66 -3.95 -9.40
C TYR A 29 -2.24 -5.04 -10.30
N ALA A 30 -3.05 -4.68 -11.30
CA ALA A 30 -3.60 -5.62 -12.27
C ALA A 30 -2.58 -6.07 -13.32
N LEU A 31 -1.51 -5.29 -13.53
CA LEU A 31 -0.37 -5.64 -14.38
C LEU A 31 0.64 -6.58 -13.70
N ASP A 32 0.65 -6.59 -12.37
CA ASP A 32 1.47 -7.44 -11.53
C ASP A 32 0.94 -8.88 -11.52
N ARG A 33 1.20 -9.55 -12.65
CA ARG A 33 0.64 -10.87 -12.95
C ARG A 33 1.62 -11.97 -12.55
N GLU A 34 1.10 -12.93 -11.80
CA GLU A 34 1.69 -14.27 -11.77
C GLU A 34 1.67 -14.87 -13.18
N GLU A 35 2.82 -15.44 -13.60
CA GLU A 35 2.95 -16.16 -14.86
C GLU A 35 1.85 -17.22 -14.99
N GLY A 36 1.02 -17.12 -16.03
CA GLY A 36 -0.02 -18.11 -16.35
C GLY A 36 -1.46 -17.76 -15.98
N ARG A 37 -1.75 -16.62 -15.34
CA ARG A 37 -3.14 -16.14 -15.18
C ARG A 37 -3.67 -15.49 -16.46
N ALA A 38 -4.80 -16.00 -16.96
CA ALA A 38 -5.45 -15.49 -18.18
C ALA A 38 -6.08 -14.11 -17.98
N GLU A 39 -6.62 -13.82 -16.80
CA GLU A 39 -7.37 -12.59 -16.49
C GLU A 39 -6.54 -11.60 -15.68
N ARG A 40 -6.81 -10.29 -15.86
CA ARG A 40 -6.16 -9.23 -15.07
C ARG A 40 -6.97 -9.03 -13.80
N SER A 41 -6.30 -9.02 -12.66
CA SER A 41 -6.93 -8.77 -11.36
C SER A 41 -5.89 -8.14 -10.44
N ALA A 42 -6.26 -7.04 -9.79
CA ALA A 42 -5.43 -6.38 -8.80
C ALA A 42 -5.37 -7.13 -7.47
N ILE A 43 -6.34 -8.01 -7.19
CA ILE A 43 -6.52 -8.62 -5.86
C ILE A 43 -5.29 -9.42 -5.38
N PRO A 44 -4.67 -10.30 -6.19
CA PRO A 44 -3.49 -11.05 -5.75
C PRO A 44 -2.32 -10.15 -5.41
N SER A 45 -2.06 -9.14 -6.24
CA SER A 45 -1.00 -8.14 -6.03
C SER A 45 -1.26 -7.33 -4.76
N LEU A 46 -2.49 -6.86 -4.55
CA LEU A 46 -2.89 -6.15 -3.33
C LEU A 46 -2.70 -7.00 -2.07
N ARG A 47 -3.04 -8.29 -2.14
CA ARG A 47 -2.83 -9.23 -1.02
C ARG A 47 -1.34 -9.41 -0.73
N ALA A 48 -0.51 -9.57 -1.77
CA ALA A 48 0.93 -9.68 -1.61
C ALA A 48 1.55 -8.40 -1.03
N LEU A 49 1.10 -7.23 -1.48
CA LEU A 49 1.48 -5.92 -0.93
C LEU A 49 1.15 -5.83 0.57
N LEU A 50 -0.10 -6.11 0.95
CA LEU A 50 -0.56 -6.03 2.34
C LEU A 50 0.21 -7.00 3.26
N ARG A 51 0.53 -8.19 2.75
CA ARG A 51 1.36 -9.15 3.47
C ARG A 51 2.77 -8.59 3.72
N GLN A 52 3.43 -8.03 2.71
CA GLN A 52 4.74 -7.40 2.89
C GLN A 52 4.68 -6.18 3.82
N TRP A 53 3.60 -5.40 3.76
CA TRP A 53 3.37 -4.32 4.73
C TRP A 53 3.32 -4.86 6.16
N ARG A 54 2.57 -5.95 6.39
CA ARG A 54 2.47 -6.61 7.69
C ARG A 54 3.84 -7.06 8.17
N GLU A 55 4.57 -7.79 7.33
CA GLU A 55 5.91 -8.30 7.64
C GLU A 55 6.88 -7.15 7.99
N ALA A 56 6.84 -6.04 7.25
CA ALA A 56 7.67 -4.85 7.53
C ALA A 56 7.29 -4.17 8.86
N VAL A 57 5.99 -4.06 9.17
CA VAL A 57 5.51 -3.45 10.42
C VAL A 57 5.82 -4.33 11.64
N GLU A 58 5.68 -5.65 11.50
CA GLU A 58 5.99 -6.62 12.56
C GLU A 58 7.50 -6.66 12.87
N ALA A 59 8.33 -6.62 11.83
CA ALA A 59 9.80 -6.69 11.94
C ALA A 59 10.46 -5.36 12.32
N ALA A 60 9.74 -4.22 12.27
CA ALA A 60 10.32 -2.91 12.58
C ALA A 60 10.77 -2.81 14.05
N ASP A 61 11.96 -2.27 14.27
CA ASP A 61 12.48 -1.93 15.60
C ASP A 61 12.27 -0.44 15.91
N VAL A 62 12.29 -0.07 17.19
CA VAL A 62 12.24 1.36 17.58
C VAL A 62 13.43 2.09 16.95
N GLY A 63 13.15 3.21 16.30
CA GLY A 63 14.09 4.00 15.50
C GLY A 63 14.15 3.59 14.03
N ALA A 64 13.53 2.47 13.63
CA ALA A 64 13.48 2.06 12.24
C ALA A 64 12.59 2.99 11.40
N VAL A 65 12.99 3.18 10.15
CA VAL A 65 12.21 3.83 9.10
C VAL A 65 11.84 2.75 8.09
N ILE A 66 10.56 2.59 7.81
CA ILE A 66 10.06 1.72 6.74
C ILE A 66 9.23 2.54 5.76
N TYR A 67 9.20 2.11 4.51
CA TYR A 67 8.45 2.75 3.43
C TYR A 67 7.44 1.76 2.85
N LEU A 68 6.18 2.18 2.79
CA LEU A 68 5.07 1.33 2.35
C LEU A 68 4.40 1.94 1.10
N PRO A 69 4.55 1.34 -0.09
CA PRO A 69 4.03 1.92 -1.33
C PRO A 69 2.53 1.64 -1.48
N TYR A 70 1.76 2.63 -1.92
CA TYR A 70 0.30 2.51 -2.07
C TYR A 70 -0.27 3.09 -3.36
N ASP A 71 0.49 3.90 -4.09
CA ASP A 71 0.05 4.56 -5.33
C ASP A 71 1.14 4.45 -6.39
N PHE A 72 0.76 4.14 -7.62
CA PHE A 72 1.66 3.81 -8.70
C PHE A 72 1.22 4.54 -9.96
N SER A 73 2.13 5.33 -10.53
CA SER A 73 1.90 6.06 -11.77
C SER A 73 3.15 6.00 -12.65
N ASP A 74 3.01 6.32 -13.94
CA ASP A 74 4.10 6.22 -14.91
C ASP A 74 5.37 6.98 -14.48
N GLN A 75 5.24 8.10 -13.76
CA GLN A 75 6.37 8.99 -13.46
C GLN A 75 6.75 9.03 -11.96
N ARG A 76 5.92 8.47 -11.07
CA ARG A 76 6.13 8.55 -9.63
C ARG A 76 5.34 7.48 -8.89
N THR A 77 5.72 7.26 -7.64
CA THR A 77 5.04 6.37 -6.71
C THR A 77 4.72 7.07 -5.40
N GLY A 78 3.58 6.75 -4.81
CA GLY A 78 3.13 7.24 -3.51
C GLY A 78 3.48 6.26 -2.39
N TRP A 79 4.01 6.80 -1.30
CA TRP A 79 4.56 6.03 -0.18
C TRP A 79 4.07 6.57 1.15
N LEU A 80 3.90 5.67 2.12
CA LEU A 80 3.87 6.02 3.55
C LEU A 80 5.26 5.84 4.12
N ARG A 81 5.87 6.92 4.61
CA ARG A 81 7.06 6.85 5.45
C ARG A 81 6.60 6.63 6.89
N CYS A 82 6.99 5.49 7.46
CA CYS A 82 6.62 5.11 8.82
C CYS A 82 7.89 5.04 9.68
N VAL A 83 7.96 5.88 10.71
CA VAL A 83 9.07 5.90 11.68
C VAL A 83 8.57 5.35 13.00
N LEU A 84 9.12 4.22 13.45
CA LEU A 84 8.70 3.64 14.72
C LEU A 84 9.39 4.36 15.90
N GLY A 85 8.62 5.07 16.71
CA GLY A 85 9.07 5.60 18.00
C GLY A 85 8.61 4.76 19.19
N GLU A 86 8.93 5.19 20.41
CA GLU A 86 8.48 4.52 21.65
C GLU A 86 6.95 4.54 21.81
N GLY A 87 6.27 5.53 21.21
CA GLY A 87 4.82 5.70 21.28
C GLY A 87 4.03 5.12 20.10
N GLY A 88 4.70 4.50 19.12
CA GLY A 88 4.07 4.00 17.89
C GLY A 88 4.73 4.55 16.62
N PHE A 89 4.10 4.29 15.47
CA PHE A 89 4.55 4.76 14.18
C PHE A 89 4.13 6.20 13.94
N GLU A 90 5.09 7.08 13.67
CA GLU A 90 4.86 8.35 12.99
C GLU A 90 4.78 8.10 11.49
N ILE A 91 3.62 8.38 10.89
CA ILE A 91 3.31 8.08 9.49
C ILE A 91 3.14 9.39 8.72
N ALA A 92 3.92 9.54 7.66
CA ALA A 92 3.85 10.66 6.74
C ALA A 92 3.63 10.17 5.31
N PRO A 93 2.54 10.59 4.63
CA PRO A 93 2.35 10.29 3.22
C PRO A 93 3.23 11.20 2.36
N GLY A 94 3.71 10.66 1.25
CA GLY A 94 4.56 11.37 0.31
C GLY A 94 4.70 10.64 -1.02
N TRP A 95 5.65 11.09 -1.81
CA TRP A 95 5.95 10.55 -3.13
C TRP A 95 7.45 10.38 -3.34
N SER A 96 7.81 9.62 -4.36
CA SER A 96 9.16 9.44 -4.87
C SER A 96 9.09 9.46 -6.40
N ASP A 97 10.16 9.92 -7.06
CA ASP A 97 10.30 9.92 -8.52
C ASP A 97 10.57 8.50 -9.08
N VAL A 98 10.56 7.46 -8.23
CA VAL A 98 10.54 6.07 -8.70
C VAL A 98 9.26 5.83 -9.50
N GLU A 99 9.44 5.47 -10.76
CA GLU A 99 8.38 5.17 -11.74
C GLU A 99 7.61 3.89 -11.35
N GLY A 100 6.29 3.89 -11.56
CA GLY A 100 5.41 2.77 -11.14
C GLY A 100 5.65 1.44 -11.86
N TYR A 101 6.34 1.46 -13.00
CA TYR A 101 6.78 0.26 -13.72
C TYR A 101 8.20 -0.20 -13.33
N ALA A 102 8.92 0.55 -12.48
CA ALA A 102 10.30 0.21 -12.10
C ALA A 102 10.37 -1.01 -11.16
N PHE A 103 9.27 -1.34 -10.48
CA PHE A 103 9.11 -2.50 -9.63
C PHE A 103 7.65 -2.97 -9.64
N VAL A 104 7.40 -4.17 -9.14
CA VAL A 104 6.04 -4.72 -9.04
C VAL A 104 5.47 -4.48 -7.64
N PRO A 105 4.19 -4.09 -7.49
CA PRO A 105 3.59 -3.86 -6.17
C PRO A 105 3.68 -5.08 -5.22
N SER A 106 3.64 -6.31 -5.76
CA SER A 106 3.76 -7.57 -5.02
C SER A 106 5.17 -7.91 -4.56
N ASP A 107 6.19 -7.12 -4.93
CA ASP A 107 7.59 -7.29 -4.50
C ASP A 107 8.30 -5.93 -4.53
N PHE A 108 8.19 -5.19 -3.43
CA PHE A 108 8.71 -3.83 -3.33
C PHE A 108 9.88 -3.69 -2.35
N ALA A 109 10.28 -4.78 -1.68
CA ALA A 109 11.20 -4.72 -0.55
C ALA A 109 12.56 -4.11 -0.90
N GLU A 110 13.13 -4.48 -2.06
CA GLU A 110 14.40 -3.91 -2.53
C GLU A 110 14.26 -2.40 -2.83
N THR A 111 13.18 -2.00 -3.50
CA THR A 111 12.89 -0.60 -3.81
C THR A 111 12.69 0.23 -2.54
N ALA A 112 11.92 -0.27 -1.57
CA ALA A 112 11.71 0.40 -0.30
C ALA A 112 13.02 0.60 0.48
N ALA A 113 13.92 -0.38 0.46
CA ALA A 113 15.21 -0.29 1.13
C ALA A 113 16.16 0.71 0.45
N ALA A 114 16.01 0.93 -0.86
CA ALA A 114 16.81 1.85 -1.65
C ALA A 114 16.20 3.27 -1.80
N LEU A 115 15.01 3.50 -1.24
CA LEU A 115 14.27 4.75 -1.41
C LEU A 115 15.00 5.94 -0.74
N ALA A 116 15.53 6.86 -1.56
CA ALA A 116 16.39 7.96 -1.08
C ALA A 116 15.82 9.36 -1.35
N ASP A 117 14.82 9.46 -2.23
CA ASP A 117 14.24 10.69 -2.78
C ASP A 117 12.81 10.96 -2.26
N PHE A 118 12.43 10.33 -1.14
CA PHE A 118 11.10 10.51 -0.57
C PHE A 118 10.82 11.98 -0.22
N GLU A 119 9.72 12.50 -0.75
CA GLU A 119 9.20 13.84 -0.47
C GLU A 119 7.81 13.77 0.19
N PRO A 120 7.63 14.25 1.44
CA PRO A 120 6.34 14.27 2.10
C PRO A 120 5.38 15.26 1.42
N PHE A 121 4.08 14.95 1.43
CA PHE A 121 3.08 15.90 0.92
C PHE A 121 3.00 17.14 1.81
N GLU A 122 3.35 18.31 1.26
CA GLU A 122 3.18 19.56 1.97
C GLU A 122 1.68 19.87 2.22
N GLY A 123 1.35 20.20 3.46
CA GLY A 123 -0.01 20.64 3.84
C GLY A 123 -1.08 19.54 3.92
N ARG A 124 -0.78 18.29 3.54
CA ARG A 124 -1.68 17.14 3.75
C ARG A 124 -1.36 16.40 5.05
N GLY A 125 -1.70 17.05 6.17
CA GLY A 125 -1.79 16.41 7.47
C GLY A 125 -0.49 16.40 8.26
N VAL A 126 -0.60 16.75 9.54
CA VAL A 126 0.42 16.50 10.56
C VAL A 126 0.79 15.02 10.54
N PRO A 127 2.07 14.63 10.75
CA PRO A 127 2.44 13.23 10.91
C PRO A 127 1.50 12.54 11.88
N LEU A 128 0.90 11.45 11.42
CA LEU A 128 -0.06 10.69 12.20
C LEU A 128 0.72 9.73 13.09
N THR A 129 0.47 9.76 14.40
CA THR A 129 0.96 8.70 15.29
C THR A 129 -0.11 7.63 15.45
N LEU A 130 0.22 6.38 15.09
CA LEU A 130 -0.61 5.20 15.37
C LEU A 130 0.19 4.17 16.17
N ALA A 131 -0.45 3.49 17.11
CA ALA A 131 0.15 2.33 17.73
C ALA A 131 0.41 1.23 16.68
N ARG A 132 1.44 0.40 16.89
CA ARG A 132 1.72 -0.75 16.01
C ARG A 132 0.49 -1.62 15.78
N ASP A 133 -0.23 -1.92 16.86
CA ASP A 133 -1.44 -2.76 16.81
C ASP A 133 -2.55 -2.12 15.97
N GLU A 134 -2.67 -0.79 15.95
CA GLU A 134 -3.64 -0.08 15.10
C GLU A 134 -3.28 -0.16 13.62
N VAL A 135 -1.99 -0.07 13.29
CA VAL A 135 -1.49 -0.26 11.92
C VAL A 135 -1.77 -1.69 11.45
N LEU A 136 -1.43 -2.68 12.27
CA LEU A 136 -1.66 -4.09 11.97
C LEU A 136 -3.15 -4.41 11.82
N ALA A 137 -4.01 -3.88 12.70
CA ALA A 137 -5.45 -4.04 12.59
C ALA A 137 -6.01 -3.42 11.29
N GLY A 138 -5.47 -2.28 10.85
CA GLY A 138 -5.84 -1.67 9.57
C GLY A 138 -5.45 -2.53 8.35
N ILE A 139 -4.28 -3.16 8.40
CA ILE A 139 -3.82 -4.12 7.37
C ILE A 139 -4.74 -5.35 7.36
N GLU A 140 -5.00 -5.95 8.52
CA GLU A 140 -5.88 -7.14 8.63
C GLU A 140 -7.30 -6.86 8.15
N ALA A 141 -7.88 -5.70 8.51
CA ALA A 141 -9.20 -5.30 8.02
C ALA A 141 -9.23 -5.19 6.48
N SER A 142 -8.13 -4.73 5.89
CA SER A 142 -7.97 -4.64 4.43
C SER A 142 -7.90 -6.02 3.78
N GLU A 143 -7.14 -6.95 4.37
CA GLU A 143 -7.04 -8.34 3.92
C GLU A 143 -8.41 -9.05 3.97
N CYS A 144 -9.19 -8.82 5.04
CA CYS A 144 -10.56 -9.33 5.17
C CYS A 144 -11.46 -8.80 4.06
N SER A 145 -11.48 -7.48 3.82
CA SER A 145 -12.31 -6.90 2.76
C SER A 145 -11.97 -7.41 1.36
N LEU A 146 -10.69 -7.65 1.05
CA LEU A 146 -10.31 -8.25 -0.24
C LEU A 146 -10.84 -9.68 -0.39
N SER A 147 -10.89 -10.45 0.70
CA SER A 147 -11.38 -11.84 0.68
C SER A 147 -12.90 -11.91 0.47
N GLU A 148 -13.66 -10.91 0.93
CA GLU A 148 -15.10 -10.81 0.68
C GLU A 148 -15.41 -10.54 -0.81
N ILE A 149 -14.57 -9.76 -1.50
CA ILE A 149 -14.73 -9.44 -2.92
C ILE A 149 -14.53 -10.68 -3.79
N GLU A 150 -13.48 -11.48 -3.54
CA GLU A 150 -13.25 -12.73 -4.28
C GLU A 150 -14.39 -13.75 -4.08
N GLY A 151 -14.98 -13.79 -2.88
CA GLY A 151 -16.14 -14.63 -2.61
C GLY A 151 -17.38 -14.22 -3.39
N ALA A 152 -17.53 -12.94 -3.74
CA ALA A 152 -18.65 -12.44 -4.53
C ALA A 152 -18.46 -12.66 -6.04
N GLU A 153 -17.22 -12.70 -6.54
CA GLU A 153 -16.92 -12.95 -7.96
C GLU A 153 -16.94 -14.44 -8.34
N GLY A 154 -16.86 -15.36 -7.37
CA GLY A 154 -16.87 -16.82 -7.59
C GLY A 154 -18.24 -17.49 -7.70
N ASP A 155 -19.34 -16.75 -7.50
CA ASP A 155 -20.74 -17.26 -7.54
C ASP A 155 -21.50 -16.85 -8.82
N GLY A 156 -20.77 -16.42 -9.86
CA GLY A 156 -21.31 -15.93 -11.16
C GLY A 156 -21.29 -16.94 -12.30
#